data_AF-A0A078GBM2-F1
#
_entry.id   AF-A0A078GBM2-F1
#
_cell.length_a   1.000
_cell.length_b   1.000
_cell.length_c   1.000
_cell.angle_alpha   90.00
_cell.angle_beta   90.00
_cell.angle_gamma   90.00
#
_symmetry.space_group_name_H-M   'P 1'
#
loop_
_entity.id
_entity.type
_entity.pdbx_description
1 polymer ?
#
loop_
_entity_poly.entity_id
_entity_poly.type
_entity_poly.pdbx_seq_one_letter_code
_entity_poly.pdbx_strand_id
1 'polypeptide(L)'
;MDSLKHHIVFFITMIMFMNATMSCAQKTTVVIHNDLGSGLSLGYHCQSGDNDLGYGGLGQKRDKEFEKFGCTHCEWKIRKNGPCKLNKINNMFDVCLPWNS
;
A
#
# COMPACT_ATOMS: atom_id res chain seq x y z
N MET A 1 15.15 -39.98 -30.25
CA MET A 1 15.82 -39.30 -29.12
C MET A 1 15.92 -37.79 -29.34
N ASP A 2 15.92 -37.31 -30.58
CA ASP A 2 16.10 -35.88 -30.91
C ASP A 2 14.84 -35.01 -30.77
N SER A 3 13.65 -35.55 -31.06
CA SER A 3 12.39 -34.84 -30.86
C SER A 3 12.12 -34.55 -29.37
N LEU A 4 12.42 -35.50 -28.48
CA LEU A 4 12.30 -35.31 -27.03
C LEU A 4 13.22 -34.19 -26.52
N LYS A 5 14.44 -34.09 -27.06
CA LYS A 5 15.37 -33.00 -26.73
C LYS A 5 14.85 -31.64 -27.21
N HIS A 6 14.27 -31.57 -28.40
CA HIS A 6 13.69 -30.32 -28.92
C HIS A 6 12.48 -29.86 -28.10
N HIS A 7 11.61 -30.78 -27.67
CA HIS A 7 10.50 -30.44 -26.78
C HIS A 7 11.00 -29.97 -25.42
N ILE A 8 12.01 -30.63 -24.84
CA ILE A 8 12.60 -30.21 -23.56
C ILE A 8 13.20 -28.81 -23.68
N VAL A 9 13.96 -28.52 -24.74
CA VAL A 9 14.54 -27.20 -24.96
C VAL A 9 13.44 -26.14 -25.12
N PHE A 10 12.38 -26.44 -25.88
CA PHE A 10 11.24 -25.53 -26.05
C PHE A 10 10.50 -25.27 -24.74
N PHE A 11 10.29 -26.29 -23.90
CA PHE A 11 9.68 -26.10 -22.58
C PHE A 11 10.56 -25.26 -21.65
N ILE A 12 11.87 -25.49 -21.63
CA ILE A 12 12.81 -24.70 -20.82
C ILE A 12 12.83 -23.24 -21.27
N THR A 13 12.85 -22.97 -22.58
CA THR A 13 12.82 -21.58 -23.07
C THR A 13 11.50 -20.90 -22.72
N MET A 14 10.35 -21.57 -22.89
CA MET A 14 9.04 -21.01 -22.52
C MET A 14 8.92 -20.70 -21.02
N ILE A 15 9.45 -21.56 -20.13
CA ILE A 15 9.47 -21.31 -18.68
C ILE A 15 10.31 -20.06 -18.35
N MET A 16 11.47 -19.90 -19.00
CA MET A 16 12.32 -18.71 -18.82
C MET A 16 11.64 -17.41 -19.29
N PHE A 17 10.79 -17.47 -20.32
CA PHE A 17 10.00 -16.33 -20.80
C PHE A 17 8.80 -15.98 -19.88
N MET A 18 8.14 -16.97 -19.28
CA MET A 18 7.01 -16.72 -18.35
C MET A 18 7.45 -16.07 -17.04
N ASN A 19 8.67 -16.36 -16.57
CA ASN A 19 9.23 -15.75 -15.35
C ASN A 19 9.54 -14.24 -15.49
N ALA A 20 9.46 -13.68 -16.70
CA ALA A 20 9.72 -12.26 -16.96
C ALA A 20 8.50 -11.33 -16.78
N THR A 21 7.31 -11.84 -16.42
CA THR A 21 6.06 -11.06 -16.51
C THR A 21 5.30 -10.77 -15.21
N MET A 22 5.82 -11.11 -14.02
CA MET A 22 5.10 -10.90 -12.74
C MET A 22 5.90 -10.14 -11.68
N SER A 23 6.55 -9.04 -12.05
CA SER A 23 7.08 -8.09 -11.06
C SER A 23 6.05 -6.98 -10.84
N CYS A 24 5.14 -7.19 -9.88
CA CYS A 24 4.47 -6.06 -9.26
C CYS A 24 5.57 -5.20 -8.63
N ALA A 25 5.85 -4.02 -9.19
CA ALA A 25 6.67 -3.05 -8.49
C ALA A 25 6.09 -2.89 -7.08
N GLN A 26 6.88 -3.14 -6.04
CA GLN A 26 6.44 -3.14 -4.64
C GLN A 26 6.12 -1.73 -4.15
N LYS A 27 5.20 -1.04 -4.81
CA LYS A 27 4.66 0.22 -4.32
C LYS A 27 3.63 -0.08 -3.23
N THR A 28 3.52 0.83 -2.28
CA THR A 28 2.54 0.77 -1.19
C THR A 28 1.64 1.99 -1.29
N THR A 29 0.34 1.77 -1.29
CA THR A 29 -0.67 2.84 -1.24
C THR A 29 -1.12 3.01 0.19
N VAL A 30 -1.08 4.25 0.69
CA VAL A 30 -1.55 4.61 2.03
C VAL A 30 -2.74 5.54 1.89
N VAL A 31 -3.87 5.18 2.50
CA VAL A 31 -5.08 6.02 2.56
C VAL A 31 -5.30 6.46 4.00
N ILE A 32 -5.51 7.76 4.20
CA ILE A 32 -5.72 8.36 5.52
C ILE A 32 -7.10 9.02 5.53
N HIS A 33 -7.98 8.53 6.40
CA HIS A 33 -9.29 9.10 6.67
C HIS A 33 -9.23 10.00 7.90
N ASN A 34 -9.49 11.29 7.72
CA ASN A 34 -9.60 12.26 8.82
C ASN A 34 -10.98 12.14 9.49
N ASP A 35 -11.03 11.51 10.66
CA ASP A 35 -12.22 11.28 11.49
C ASP A 35 -12.13 12.04 12.83
N LEU A 36 -11.54 13.25 12.80
CA LEU A 36 -11.37 14.10 13.98
C LEU A 36 -12.64 14.86 14.38
N GLY A 37 -13.61 15.00 13.46
CA GLY A 37 -14.84 15.76 13.65
C GLY A 37 -14.95 16.99 12.74
N SER A 38 -16.08 17.70 12.82
CA SER A 38 -16.37 18.79 11.89
C SER A 38 -15.39 19.96 12.02
N GLY A 39 -14.92 20.51 10.89
CA GLY A 39 -14.04 21.68 10.82
C GLY A 39 -12.55 21.44 11.09
N LEU A 40 -12.14 20.23 11.48
CA LEU A 40 -10.73 19.96 11.82
C LEU A 40 -9.93 19.47 10.60
N SER A 41 -8.83 20.17 10.31
CA SER A 41 -7.85 19.74 9.30
C SER A 41 -6.75 18.92 9.96
N LEU A 42 -6.39 17.80 9.35
CA LEU A 42 -5.28 16.95 9.80
C LEU A 42 -4.00 17.34 9.06
N GLY A 43 -3.00 17.80 9.79
CA GLY A 43 -1.63 17.88 9.30
C GLY A 43 -0.92 16.54 9.42
N TYR A 44 -0.11 16.16 8.43
CA TYR A 44 0.65 14.91 8.47
C TYR A 44 1.98 15.06 7.73
N HIS A 45 2.99 14.31 8.17
CA HIS A 45 4.27 14.15 7.50
C HIS A 45 4.42 12.69 7.08
N CYS A 46 4.80 12.45 5.83
CA CYS A 46 4.94 11.11 5.28
C CYS A 46 6.42 10.80 5.06
N GLN A 47 6.89 9.69 5.61
CA GLN A 47 8.25 9.19 5.39
C GLN A 47 8.22 7.67 5.22
N SER A 48 9.03 7.15 4.29
CA SER A 48 9.18 5.72 4.03
C SER A 48 10.66 5.35 3.95
N GLY A 49 11.20 4.76 5.02
CA GLY A 49 12.64 4.53 5.13
C GLY A 49 13.40 5.86 5.07
N ASP A 50 14.41 5.95 4.22
CA ASP A 50 15.19 7.18 3.99
C ASP A 50 14.50 8.18 3.05
N ASN A 51 13.33 7.84 2.51
CA ASN A 51 12.60 8.71 1.59
C ASN A 51 11.57 9.57 2.33
N ASP A 52 11.88 10.85 2.50
CA ASP A 52 10.95 11.86 3.01
C ASP A 52 10.01 12.33 1.88
N LEU A 53 8.71 12.06 2.04
CA LEU A 53 7.66 12.44 1.09
C LEU A 53 7.06 13.82 1.40
N GLY A 54 7.48 14.42 2.52
CA GLY A 54 7.13 15.77 2.92
C GLY A 54 5.86 15.87 3.77
N TYR A 55 5.52 17.12 4.07
CA TYR A 55 4.35 17.49 4.86
C TYR A 55 3.13 17.78 3.98
N GLY A 56 1.95 17.39 4.45
CA GLY A 56 0.68 17.66 3.80
C GLY A 56 -0.44 17.96 4.78
N GLY A 57 -1.60 18.35 4.23
CA GLY A 57 -2.82 18.61 4.98
C GLY A 57 -4.03 17.92 4.35
N LEU A 58 -4.83 17.26 5.18
CA LEU A 58 -6.13 16.69 4.85
C LEU A 58 -7.24 17.53 5.49
N GLY A 59 -7.85 18.39 4.68
CA GLY A 59 -9.12 19.02 5.03
C GLY A 59 -10.28 18.03 4.99
N GLN A 60 -11.51 18.51 5.25
CA GLN A 60 -12.70 17.68 5.15
C GLN A 60 -12.98 17.25 3.69
N LYS A 61 -13.21 15.95 3.49
CA LYS A 61 -13.67 15.32 2.22
C LYS A 61 -12.76 15.49 1.00
N ARG A 62 -11.48 15.14 1.14
CA ARG A 62 -10.73 14.62 0.00
C ARG A 62 -9.94 13.41 0.47
N ASP A 63 -10.46 12.21 0.24
CA ASP A 63 -9.61 11.03 0.27
C ASP A 63 -8.50 11.27 -0.77
N LYS A 64 -7.27 11.49 -0.31
CA LYS A 64 -6.11 11.56 -1.19
C LYS A 64 -5.58 10.15 -1.36
N GLU A 65 -5.83 9.58 -2.52
CA GLU A 65 -5.19 8.34 -2.96
C GLU A 65 -3.74 8.68 -3.34
N PHE A 66 -2.78 8.37 -2.47
CA PHE A 66 -1.36 8.52 -2.76
C PHE A 66 -0.94 7.36 -3.67
N GLU A 67 -0.89 7.62 -4.97
CA GLU A 67 -0.50 6.69 -6.05
C GLU A 67 -1.16 5.31 -6.03
N LYS A 68 -2.10 5.10 -6.96
CA LYS A 68 -2.69 3.79 -7.24
C LYS A 68 -1.76 2.93 -8.10
N PHE A 69 -0.66 2.43 -7.54
CA PHE A 69 0.25 1.53 -8.26
C PHE A 69 0.88 0.41 -7.40
N GLY A 70 0.32 0.08 -6.24
CA GLY A 70 0.94 -0.82 -5.27
C GLY A 70 0.26 -2.16 -4.99
N CYS A 71 1.04 -3.19 -4.68
CA CYS A 71 0.56 -4.50 -4.18
C CYS A 71 0.14 -4.46 -2.70
N THR A 72 0.58 -3.45 -1.95
CA THR A 72 0.25 -3.28 -0.54
C THR A 72 -0.63 -2.05 -0.36
N HIS A 73 -1.87 -2.27 0.06
CA HIS A 73 -2.81 -1.20 0.43
C HIS A 73 -2.99 -1.14 1.95
N CYS A 74 -2.74 0.03 2.53
CA CYS A 74 -2.85 0.29 3.97
C CYS A 74 -3.81 1.47 4.21
N GLU A 75 -4.91 1.22 4.92
CA GLU A 75 -5.87 2.27 5.28
C GLU A 75 -5.78 2.61 6.76
N TRP A 76 -5.87 3.89 7.06
CA TRP A 76 -5.81 4.43 8.41
C TRP A 76 -6.98 5.37 8.66
N LYS A 77 -7.56 5.28 9.84
CA LYS A 77 -8.57 6.20 10.33
C LYS A 77 -7.99 6.97 11.52
N ILE A 78 -7.98 8.29 11.39
CA ILE A 78 -7.38 9.18 12.38
C ILE A 78 -8.46 9.76 13.27
N ARG A 79 -8.41 9.41 14.55
CA ARG A 79 -9.36 9.84 15.58
C ARG A 79 -8.65 10.63 16.67
N LYS A 80 -9.42 11.28 17.54
CA LYS A 80 -8.87 12.02 18.69
C LYS A 80 -7.91 11.18 19.55
N ASN A 81 -8.18 9.90 19.71
CA ASN A 81 -7.41 9.01 20.59
C ASN A 81 -6.18 8.38 19.93
N GLY A 82 -6.02 8.52 18.62
CA GLY A 82 -4.91 7.92 17.89
C GLY A 82 -5.26 7.51 16.46
N PRO A 83 -4.25 7.17 15.65
CA PRO A 83 -4.43 6.48 14.39
C PRO A 83 -4.81 5.01 14.62
N CYS A 84 -5.77 4.50 13.84
CA CYS A 84 -6.12 3.09 13.80
C CYS A 84 -6.00 2.57 12.36
N LYS A 85 -5.35 1.42 12.18
CA LYS A 85 -5.17 0.74 10.89
C LYS A 85 -6.34 -0.20 10.61
N LEU A 86 -6.74 -0.31 9.33
CA LEU A 86 -7.70 -1.31 8.88
C LEU A 86 -7.12 -2.71 9.02
N ASN A 87 -7.81 -3.54 9.77
CA ASN A 87 -7.60 -4.97 9.84
C ASN A 87 -8.36 -5.65 8.69
N LYS A 88 -7.61 -6.25 7.75
CA LYS A 88 -8.19 -6.90 6.56
C LYS A 88 -8.94 -8.18 6.86
N ILE A 89 -8.79 -8.76 8.05
CA ILE A 89 -9.46 -10.01 8.44
C ILE A 89 -10.92 -9.74 8.80
N ASN A 90 -11.17 -8.69 9.59
CA ASN A 90 -12.50 -8.35 10.10
C ASN A 90 -13.08 -7.06 9.50
N ASN A 91 -12.32 -6.37 8.64
CA ASN A 91 -12.67 -5.08 8.04
C ASN A 91 -12.95 -3.96 9.07
N MET A 92 -12.28 -4.00 10.22
CA MET A 92 -12.41 -3.00 11.28
C MET A 92 -11.14 -2.16 11.45
N PHE A 93 -11.30 -0.90 11.87
CA PHE A 93 -10.19 -0.01 12.27
C PHE A 93 -9.92 -0.17 13.77
N ASP A 94 -9.40 -1.34 14.16
CA ASP A 94 -9.20 -1.74 15.56
C ASP A 94 -7.72 -1.91 15.96
N VAL A 95 -6.80 -1.91 14.99
CA VAL A 95 -5.35 -1.92 15.25
C VAL A 95 -4.87 -0.49 15.48
N CYS A 96 -5.02 0.01 16.70
CA CYS A 96 -4.72 1.40 17.06
C CYS A 96 -3.33 1.57 17.69
N LEU A 97 -2.70 2.71 17.40
CA LEU A 97 -1.43 3.14 18.01
C LEU A 97 -1.66 4.39 18.85
N PRO A 98 -0.96 4.58 19.97
CA PRO A 98 -0.99 5.83 20.69
C PRO A 98 -0.29 6.94 19.89
N TRP A 99 -0.72 8.19 20.10
CA TRP A 99 -0.01 9.35 19.59
C TRP A 99 1.43 9.40 20.15
N ASN A 100 2.39 9.85 19.34
CA ASN A 100 3.80 10.00 19.72
C ASN A 100 4.49 8.69 20.17
N SER A 101 4.16 7.57 19.50
CA SER A 101 4.87 6.30 19.67
C SER A 101 6.28 6.35 19.09
#